data_AF-A0A256IQY2-F1
#
_entry.id   AF-A0A256IQY2-F1
#
_cell.length_a   1.000
_cell.length_b   1.000
_cell.length_c   1.000
_cell.angle_alpha   90.00
_cell.angle_beta   90.00
_cell.angle_gamma   90.00
#
_symmetry.space_group_name_H-M   'P 1'
#
loop_
_entity.id
_entity.type
_entity.pdbx_description
1 polymer ?
#
loop_
_entity_poly.entity_id
_entity_poly.type
_entity_poly.pdbx_seq_one_letter_code
_entity_poly.pdbx_strand_id
1 'polypeptide(L)'
;MADDTPTGPLAELYEGRIGTPTTGDEVRGYWIFSLGVLVGVLGVLVFAVTAPRTMARAVGYALVALSPPLVMLGAIVRFPLRRSATTLGTLGGLLTLAGVAYFFVVFPDGWSRATGNATANALYAAGIVVIGLAGTIVPLVTDPVREDYERMRAETAATAAASEETAAEFEATREELETTRAELEATDEELETTHEELEATRGELETARGELETTHDALETAREERDAAETRVEELEADVSDRETETAAARAETAGLRESKARFELFEDAGGKPRWRLRHRNGNVIATSGQGYSSRGKAQKGLHSVRRNALGAGLLRIDTPVEEAEALAADEGPEPADADEPDVAVPSDDETIESGATFELFEDAAAEWRWRLRHRNGNVIGDSGEGYASKSNATRALSRVREHVAAADYLRVDPAAFEVYRDRGGKWRWRLIHENGNVLGDSGQGYSSRSKARQGLESVRSNVGDADLVDLDAEPDDGETGDGSDDDESTDDGAATATFELYEDNAGEFRWRLRHRNGNVIADSGGGYASRGGARDAIEGVRGYAPEADALEVGNAAFEIYEDAAGEWRWRLRHRNGNVVADSGQGYASRANAVEAVTGVKRNAPGADAETVE
;
A
#
# COMPACT_ATOMS: atom_id res chain seq x y z
N MET A 1 -77.45 -24.51 -17.26
CA MET A 1 -78.72 -25.16 -16.84
C MET A 1 -79.19 -24.37 -15.64
N ALA A 2 -80.41 -23.85 -15.63
CA ALA A 2 -80.94 -23.27 -14.40
C ALA A 2 -81.10 -24.42 -13.40
N ASP A 3 -80.51 -24.28 -12.21
CA ASP A 3 -80.74 -25.14 -11.05
C ASP A 3 -82.24 -25.13 -10.73
N ASP A 4 -82.99 -26.04 -11.34
CA ASP A 4 -84.40 -26.23 -11.05
C ASP A 4 -84.48 -27.19 -9.86
N THR A 5 -83.97 -26.71 -8.72
CA THR A 5 -84.00 -27.44 -7.46
C THR A 5 -85.46 -27.82 -7.18
N PRO A 6 -85.78 -29.11 -7.03
CA PRO A 6 -87.15 -29.57 -6.87
C PRO A 6 -87.77 -28.96 -5.60
N THR A 7 -88.69 -28.01 -5.78
CA THR A 7 -89.34 -27.29 -4.69
C THR A 7 -90.84 -27.57 -4.65
N GLY A 8 -91.42 -27.67 -3.44
CA GLY A 8 -92.85 -27.81 -3.21
C GLY A 8 -93.27 -29.14 -2.55
N PRO A 9 -94.56 -29.28 -2.19
CA PRO A 9 -95.03 -30.36 -1.31
C PRO A 9 -94.86 -31.77 -1.89
N LEU A 10 -94.89 -31.91 -3.23
CA LEU A 10 -94.66 -33.18 -3.91
C LEU A 10 -93.17 -33.58 -3.95
N ALA A 11 -92.26 -32.61 -3.96
CA ALA A 11 -90.82 -32.84 -3.87
C ALA A 11 -90.42 -33.25 -2.45
N GLU A 12 -90.94 -32.55 -1.43
CA GLU A 12 -90.74 -32.91 -0.02
C GLU A 12 -91.26 -34.31 0.31
N LEU A 13 -92.45 -34.69 -0.20
CA LEU A 13 -92.98 -36.04 -0.04
C LEU A 13 -92.15 -37.10 -0.76
N TYR A 14 -91.62 -36.78 -1.94
CA TYR A 14 -90.74 -37.68 -2.68
C TYR A 14 -89.43 -37.90 -1.94
N GLU A 15 -88.80 -36.82 -1.47
CA GLU A 15 -87.57 -36.87 -0.67
C GLU A 15 -87.76 -37.63 0.64
N GLY A 16 -88.86 -37.37 1.36
CA GLY A 16 -89.15 -37.99 2.64
C GLY A 16 -89.59 -39.47 2.58
N ARG A 17 -89.94 -40.01 1.41
CA ARG A 17 -90.50 -41.38 1.28
C ARG A 17 -89.86 -42.26 0.22
N ILE A 18 -89.17 -41.68 -0.77
CA ILE A 18 -88.67 -42.40 -1.95
C ILE A 18 -87.16 -42.21 -2.10
N GLY A 19 -86.66 -40.97 -2.12
CA GLY A 19 -85.23 -40.68 -2.22
C GLY A 19 -84.91 -39.24 -2.62
N THR A 20 -83.63 -38.87 -2.58
CA THR A 20 -83.16 -37.51 -2.90
C THR A 20 -83.28 -37.23 -4.41
N PRO A 21 -84.15 -36.31 -4.84
CA PRO A 21 -84.37 -36.05 -6.26
C PRO A 21 -83.18 -35.29 -6.87
N THR A 22 -82.80 -35.67 -8.10
CA THR A 22 -81.72 -35.00 -8.85
C THR A 22 -82.23 -33.86 -9.73
N THR A 23 -83.50 -33.92 -10.15
CA THR A 23 -84.13 -32.90 -10.99
C THR A 23 -85.62 -32.73 -10.65
N GLY A 24 -86.19 -31.56 -10.94
CA GLY A 24 -87.64 -31.31 -10.80
C GLY A 24 -88.53 -32.21 -11.67
N ASP A 25 -88.05 -32.59 -12.85
CA ASP A 25 -88.79 -33.44 -13.79
C ASP A 25 -88.87 -34.91 -13.33
N GLU A 26 -87.84 -35.41 -12.62
CA GLU A 26 -87.86 -36.73 -11.99
C GLU A 26 -89.07 -36.88 -11.04
N VAL A 27 -89.24 -35.89 -10.16
CA VAL A 27 -90.33 -35.85 -9.16
C VAL A 27 -91.69 -35.78 -9.86
N ARG A 28 -91.86 -34.87 -10.82
CA ARG A 28 -93.13 -34.69 -11.55
C ARG A 28 -93.49 -35.95 -12.34
N GLY A 29 -92.53 -36.53 -13.05
CA GLY A 29 -92.70 -37.75 -13.82
C GLY A 29 -93.12 -38.94 -12.95
N TYR A 30 -92.50 -39.10 -11.77
CA TYR A 30 -92.88 -40.14 -10.81
C TYR A 30 -94.34 -40.02 -10.35
N TRP A 31 -94.78 -38.81 -9.99
CA TRP A 31 -96.15 -38.60 -9.53
C TRP A 31 -97.18 -38.76 -10.64
N ILE A 32 -96.88 -38.34 -11.88
CA ILE A 32 -97.74 -38.57 -13.05
C ILE A 32 -97.87 -40.08 -13.33
N PHE A 33 -96.76 -40.82 -13.28
CA PHE A 33 -96.75 -42.28 -13.42
C PHE A 33 -97.62 -42.94 -12.35
N SER A 34 -97.40 -42.57 -11.08
CA SER A 34 -98.12 -43.13 -9.93
C SER A 34 -99.61 -42.84 -10.01
N LEU A 35 -99.98 -41.61 -10.41
CA LEU A 35 -101.36 -41.23 -10.67
C LEU A 35 -101.99 -42.07 -11.79
N GLY A 36 -101.26 -42.31 -12.88
CA GLY A 36 -101.71 -43.15 -13.99
C GLY A 36 -102.05 -44.58 -13.56
N VAL A 37 -101.21 -45.19 -12.70
CA VAL A 37 -101.46 -46.52 -12.14
C VAL A 37 -102.71 -46.51 -11.24
N LEU A 38 -102.82 -45.53 -10.34
CA LEU A 38 -103.96 -45.40 -9.43
C LEU A 38 -105.28 -45.18 -10.17
N VAL A 39 -105.28 -44.33 -11.20
CA VAL A 39 -106.43 -44.06 -12.07
C VAL A 39 -106.88 -45.33 -12.80
N GLY A 40 -105.94 -46.16 -13.27
CA GLY A 40 -106.23 -47.44 -13.89
C GLY A 40 -106.92 -48.42 -12.94
N VAL A 41 -106.38 -48.57 -11.72
CA VAL A 41 -106.98 -49.43 -10.68
C VAL A 41 -108.38 -48.95 -10.31
N LEU A 42 -108.57 -47.64 -10.10
CA LEU A 42 -109.87 -47.06 -9.82
C LEU A 42 -110.86 -47.31 -10.97
N GLY A 43 -110.41 -47.17 -12.21
CA GLY A 43 -111.22 -47.45 -13.40
C GLY A 43 -111.72 -48.89 -13.44
N VAL A 44 -110.87 -49.87 -13.12
CA VAL A 44 -111.23 -51.29 -13.04
C VAL A 44 -112.26 -51.54 -11.93
N LEU A 45 -112.09 -50.91 -10.77
CA LEU A 45 -113.04 -51.02 -9.65
C LEU A 45 -114.41 -50.45 -10.01
N VAL A 46 -114.46 -49.24 -10.56
CA VAL A 46 -115.70 -48.59 -11.04
C VAL A 46 -116.35 -49.45 -12.11
N PHE A 47 -115.56 -49.99 -13.04
CA PHE A 47 -116.05 -50.92 -14.04
C PHE A 47 -116.69 -52.15 -13.38
N ALA A 48 -116.03 -52.79 -12.42
CA ALA A 48 -116.52 -54.04 -11.80
C ALA A 48 -117.90 -53.89 -11.10
N VAL A 49 -118.18 -52.73 -10.48
CA VAL A 49 -119.38 -52.54 -9.65
C VAL A 49 -120.55 -51.84 -10.37
N THR A 50 -120.35 -51.38 -11.61
CA THR A 50 -121.38 -50.63 -12.35
C THR A 50 -122.10 -51.48 -13.39
N ALA A 51 -123.40 -51.24 -13.59
CA ALA A 51 -124.18 -52.00 -14.57
C ALA A 51 -123.76 -51.68 -16.03
N PRO A 52 -123.80 -52.66 -16.95
CA PRO A 52 -123.48 -52.45 -18.36
C PRO A 52 -124.32 -51.33 -19.01
N ARG A 53 -123.74 -50.62 -20.00
CA ARG A 53 -124.37 -49.51 -20.75
C ARG A 53 -124.90 -48.34 -19.91
N THR A 54 -124.36 -48.12 -18.71
CA THR A 54 -124.67 -46.92 -17.90
C THR A 54 -123.57 -45.88 -18.01
N MET A 55 -123.90 -44.59 -17.82
CA MET A 55 -122.89 -43.53 -17.73
C MET A 55 -121.89 -43.76 -16.59
N ALA A 56 -122.30 -44.45 -15.52
CA ALA A 56 -121.39 -44.87 -14.45
C ALA A 56 -120.32 -45.86 -14.95
N ARG A 57 -120.68 -46.80 -15.84
CA ARG A 57 -119.73 -47.73 -16.49
C ARG A 57 -118.82 -47.00 -17.48
N ALA A 58 -119.31 -45.94 -18.14
CA ALA A 58 -118.52 -45.11 -19.04
C ALA A 58 -117.32 -44.48 -18.32
N VAL A 59 -117.52 -44.01 -17.09
CA VAL A 59 -116.44 -43.48 -16.24
C VAL A 59 -115.36 -44.55 -15.99
N GLY A 60 -115.74 -45.80 -15.73
CA GLY A 60 -114.79 -46.90 -15.59
C GLY A 60 -113.92 -47.11 -16.83
N TYR A 61 -114.53 -47.13 -18.02
CA TYR A 61 -113.78 -47.23 -19.29
C TYR A 61 -112.84 -46.05 -19.52
N ALA A 62 -113.30 -44.82 -19.26
CA ALA A 62 -112.50 -43.62 -19.43
C ALA A 62 -111.28 -43.60 -18.50
N LEU A 63 -111.44 -43.99 -17.23
CA LEU A 63 -110.34 -44.07 -16.27
C LEU A 63 -109.31 -45.14 -16.68
N VAL A 64 -109.77 -46.32 -17.12
CA VAL A 64 -108.86 -47.36 -17.65
C VAL A 64 -108.12 -46.87 -18.91
N ALA A 65 -108.81 -46.16 -19.81
CA ALA A 65 -108.19 -45.59 -21.00
C ALA A 65 -107.21 -44.45 -20.69
N LEU A 66 -107.39 -43.68 -19.61
CA LEU A 66 -106.43 -42.63 -19.23
C LEU A 66 -105.16 -43.17 -18.56
N SER A 67 -105.16 -44.41 -18.09
CA SER A 67 -104.02 -44.99 -17.38
C SER A 67 -102.76 -45.16 -18.25
N PRO A 68 -102.80 -45.81 -19.44
CA PRO A 68 -101.63 -45.96 -20.29
C PRO A 68 -100.95 -44.63 -20.71
N PRO A 69 -101.66 -43.59 -21.19
CA PRO A 69 -100.99 -42.35 -21.59
C PRO A 69 -100.39 -41.61 -20.39
N LEU A 70 -101.00 -41.65 -19.21
CA LEU A 70 -100.43 -41.08 -17.99
C LEU A 70 -99.15 -41.80 -17.56
N VAL A 71 -99.14 -43.15 -17.61
CA VAL A 71 -97.94 -43.95 -17.32
C VAL A 71 -96.81 -43.64 -18.30
N MET A 72 -97.11 -43.59 -19.61
CA MET A 72 -96.11 -43.29 -20.64
C MET A 72 -95.58 -41.85 -20.53
N LEU A 73 -96.43 -40.87 -20.26
CA LEU A 73 -96.02 -39.48 -20.02
C LEU A 73 -95.17 -39.34 -18.75
N GLY A 74 -95.57 -40.04 -17.68
CA GLY A 74 -94.80 -40.08 -16.44
C GLY A 74 -93.39 -40.61 -16.66
N ALA A 75 -93.24 -41.66 -17.48
CA ALA A 75 -91.93 -42.18 -17.87
C ALA A 75 -91.13 -41.17 -18.73
N ILE A 76 -91.76 -40.54 -19.73
CA ILE A 76 -91.11 -39.56 -20.62
C ILE A 76 -90.60 -38.34 -19.84
N VAL A 77 -91.40 -37.83 -18.92
CA VAL A 77 -91.02 -36.67 -18.08
C VAL A 77 -89.97 -37.08 -17.05
N ARG A 78 -90.03 -38.30 -16.50
CA ARG A 78 -89.09 -38.77 -15.48
C ARG A 78 -87.68 -38.94 -16.02
N PHE A 79 -87.53 -39.36 -17.27
CA PHE A 79 -86.23 -39.39 -17.92
C PHE A 79 -85.86 -37.99 -18.42
N PRO A 80 -84.58 -37.59 -18.37
CA PRO A 80 -84.12 -36.29 -18.84
C PRO A 80 -84.12 -36.23 -20.38
N LEU A 81 -85.28 -36.40 -20.99
CA LEU A 81 -85.46 -36.32 -22.43
C LEU A 81 -85.50 -34.85 -22.85
N ARG A 82 -85.10 -34.59 -24.10
CA ARG A 82 -85.14 -33.23 -24.65
C ARG A 82 -86.55 -32.66 -24.57
N ARG A 83 -86.65 -31.33 -24.46
CA ARG A 83 -87.94 -30.61 -24.44
C ARG A 83 -88.86 -31.00 -25.61
N SER A 84 -88.30 -31.37 -26.77
CA SER A 84 -89.05 -31.86 -27.93
C SER A 84 -89.77 -33.20 -27.68
N ALA A 85 -89.16 -34.13 -26.93
CA ALA A 85 -89.81 -35.38 -26.52
C ALA A 85 -90.95 -35.09 -25.55
N THR A 86 -90.74 -34.19 -24.59
CA THR A 86 -91.78 -33.81 -23.63
C THR A 86 -92.95 -33.07 -24.30
N THR A 87 -92.68 -32.15 -25.24
CA THR A 87 -93.75 -31.46 -25.98
C THR A 87 -94.50 -32.39 -26.93
N LEU A 88 -93.80 -33.30 -27.61
CA LEU A 88 -94.45 -34.30 -28.47
C LEU A 88 -95.28 -35.28 -27.63
N GLY A 89 -94.76 -35.69 -26.48
CA GLY A 89 -95.48 -36.51 -25.50
C GLY A 89 -96.75 -35.82 -25.02
N THR A 90 -96.69 -34.56 -24.61
CA THR A 90 -97.88 -33.82 -24.13
C THR A 90 -98.92 -33.63 -25.22
N LEU A 91 -98.51 -33.37 -26.48
CA LEU A 91 -99.41 -33.32 -27.63
C LEU A 91 -100.13 -34.66 -27.84
N GLY A 92 -99.40 -35.78 -27.76
CA GLY A 92 -100.00 -37.12 -27.83
C GLY A 92 -100.97 -37.38 -26.67
N GLY A 93 -100.63 -36.92 -25.46
CA GLY A 93 -101.51 -36.96 -24.28
C GLY A 93 -102.83 -36.22 -24.50
N LEU A 94 -102.76 -34.98 -25.02
CA LEU A 94 -103.95 -34.19 -25.35
C LEU A 94 -104.83 -34.88 -26.39
N LEU A 95 -104.21 -35.55 -27.38
CA LEU A 95 -104.93 -36.32 -28.40
C LEU A 95 -105.66 -37.54 -27.79
N THR A 96 -105.02 -38.26 -26.85
CA THR A 96 -105.71 -39.35 -26.12
C THR A 96 -106.89 -38.83 -25.29
N LEU A 97 -106.72 -37.67 -24.64
CA LEU A 97 -107.78 -37.03 -23.86
C LEU A 97 -108.96 -36.59 -24.73
N ALA A 98 -108.70 -36.07 -25.93
CA ALA A 98 -109.74 -35.78 -26.92
C ALA A 98 -110.50 -37.04 -27.36
N GLY A 99 -109.79 -38.17 -27.54
CA GLY A 99 -110.42 -39.47 -27.80
C GLY A 99 -111.35 -39.93 -26.66
N VAL A 100 -110.91 -39.78 -25.41
CA VAL A 100 -111.72 -40.10 -24.21
C VAL A 100 -112.91 -39.14 -24.07
N ALA A 101 -112.75 -37.86 -24.38
CA ALA A 101 -113.86 -36.91 -24.37
C ALA A 101 -114.91 -37.25 -25.44
N TYR A 102 -114.47 -37.60 -26.65
CA TYR A 102 -115.36 -38.03 -27.73
C TYR A 102 -116.10 -39.34 -27.41
N PHE A 103 -115.46 -40.25 -26.66
CA PHE A 103 -116.11 -41.45 -26.14
C PHE A 103 -117.38 -41.14 -25.34
N PHE A 104 -117.37 -40.11 -24.47
CA PHE A 104 -118.56 -39.71 -23.71
C PHE A 104 -119.70 -39.14 -24.57
N VAL A 105 -119.39 -38.59 -25.74
CA VAL A 105 -120.41 -38.10 -26.68
C VAL A 105 -121.16 -39.25 -27.36
N VAL A 106 -120.46 -40.37 -27.59
CA VAL A 106 -120.98 -41.50 -28.39
C VAL A 106 -121.57 -42.61 -27.50
N PHE A 107 -121.11 -42.74 -26.25
CA PHE A 107 -121.58 -43.77 -25.33
C PHE A 107 -122.90 -43.35 -24.63
N PRO A 108 -123.87 -44.25 -24.40
CA PRO A 108 -123.84 -45.70 -24.64
C PRO A 108 -124.39 -46.16 -26.00
N ASP A 109 -125.11 -45.30 -26.73
CA ASP A 109 -125.93 -45.74 -27.86
C ASP A 109 -125.14 -45.93 -29.16
N GLY A 110 -124.15 -45.07 -29.42
CA GLY A 110 -123.26 -45.16 -30.59
C GLY A 110 -122.03 -46.05 -30.38
N TRP A 111 -121.95 -46.77 -29.26
CA TRP A 111 -120.80 -47.62 -28.91
C TRP A 111 -121.10 -49.11 -29.14
N SER A 112 -120.40 -49.75 -30.09
CA SER A 112 -120.53 -51.19 -30.38
C SER A 112 -119.86 -52.06 -29.31
N ARG A 113 -120.52 -53.15 -28.90
CA ARG A 113 -119.92 -54.15 -27.99
C ARG A 113 -118.80 -54.98 -28.64
N ALA A 114 -118.85 -55.15 -29.97
CA ALA A 114 -117.90 -55.98 -30.69
C ALA A 114 -116.63 -55.19 -31.09
N THR A 115 -116.79 -53.90 -31.43
CA THR A 115 -115.75 -53.11 -32.10
C THR A 115 -115.54 -51.71 -31.53
N GLY A 116 -116.41 -51.24 -30.62
CA GLY A 116 -116.41 -49.85 -30.16
C GLY A 116 -116.75 -48.84 -31.26
N ASN A 117 -116.34 -47.59 -31.08
CA ASN A 117 -116.47 -46.54 -32.09
C ASN A 117 -115.13 -46.30 -32.81
N ALA A 118 -115.13 -46.36 -34.13
CA ALA A 118 -113.91 -46.25 -34.95
C ALA A 118 -113.17 -44.92 -34.74
N THR A 119 -113.89 -43.79 -34.70
CA THR A 119 -113.30 -42.46 -34.54
C THR A 119 -112.68 -42.27 -33.16
N ALA A 120 -113.37 -42.69 -32.09
CA ALA A 120 -112.84 -42.63 -30.73
C ALA A 120 -111.57 -43.49 -30.58
N ASN A 121 -111.60 -44.72 -31.10
CA ASN A 121 -110.47 -45.64 -31.06
C ASN A 121 -109.28 -45.11 -31.88
N ALA A 122 -109.52 -44.54 -33.06
CA ALA A 122 -108.47 -43.97 -33.91
C ALA A 122 -107.78 -42.76 -33.25
N LEU A 123 -108.55 -41.83 -32.67
CA LEU A 123 -108.01 -40.68 -31.94
C LEU A 123 -107.17 -41.12 -30.75
N TYR A 124 -107.70 -42.04 -29.95
CA TYR A 124 -106.99 -42.57 -28.79
C TYR A 124 -105.70 -43.31 -29.21
N ALA A 125 -105.77 -44.19 -30.20
CA ALA A 125 -104.61 -44.94 -30.70
C ALA A 125 -103.55 -44.01 -31.30
N ALA A 126 -103.94 -42.99 -32.06
CA ALA A 126 -103.03 -41.99 -32.60
C ALA A 126 -102.29 -41.24 -31.48
N GLY A 127 -102.98 -40.86 -30.41
CA GLY A 127 -102.36 -40.24 -29.24
C GLY A 127 -101.32 -41.15 -28.59
N ILE A 128 -101.63 -42.43 -28.36
CA ILE A 128 -100.69 -43.41 -27.79
C ILE A 128 -99.44 -43.57 -28.69
N VAL A 129 -99.62 -43.64 -30.01
CA VAL A 129 -98.50 -43.73 -30.96
C VAL A 129 -97.60 -42.50 -30.86
N VAL A 130 -98.17 -41.29 -30.83
CA VAL A 130 -97.38 -40.05 -30.69
C VAL A 130 -96.58 -40.03 -29.39
N ILE A 131 -97.17 -40.44 -28.27
CA ILE A 131 -96.46 -40.54 -26.97
C ILE A 131 -95.34 -41.58 -27.07
N GLY A 132 -95.61 -42.75 -27.66
CA GLY A 132 -94.62 -43.81 -27.84
C GLY A 132 -93.42 -43.37 -28.68
N LEU A 133 -93.67 -42.67 -29.80
CA LEU A 133 -92.63 -42.12 -30.67
C LEU A 133 -91.79 -41.06 -29.95
N ALA A 134 -92.42 -40.23 -29.11
CA ALA A 134 -91.73 -39.23 -28.31
C ALA A 134 -90.72 -39.86 -27.33
N GLY A 135 -91.09 -40.97 -26.67
CA GLY A 135 -90.20 -41.68 -25.75
C GLY A 135 -89.14 -42.55 -26.41
N THR A 136 -89.36 -43.01 -27.65
CA THR A 136 -88.49 -44.01 -28.30
C THR A 136 -87.62 -43.45 -29.43
N ILE A 137 -88.15 -42.58 -30.28
CA ILE A 137 -87.44 -42.11 -31.48
C ILE A 137 -86.68 -40.82 -31.21
N VAL A 138 -87.28 -39.87 -30.48
CA VAL A 138 -86.65 -38.57 -30.21
C VAL A 138 -85.27 -38.72 -29.53
N PRO A 139 -85.09 -39.62 -28.55
CA PRO A 139 -83.77 -39.84 -27.95
C PRO A 139 -82.73 -40.42 -28.92
N LEU A 140 -83.18 -41.19 -29.92
CA LEU A 140 -82.32 -41.85 -30.92
C LEU A 140 -81.89 -40.91 -32.05
N VAL A 141 -82.73 -39.94 -32.41
CA VAL A 141 -82.44 -38.99 -33.49
C VAL A 141 -81.70 -37.76 -32.98
N THR A 142 -81.87 -37.42 -31.71
CA THR A 142 -81.29 -36.18 -31.16
C THR A 142 -80.06 -36.49 -30.32
N ASP A 143 -78.91 -36.53 -30.98
CA ASP A 143 -77.63 -36.91 -30.40
C ASP A 143 -77.22 -35.96 -29.25
N PRO A 144 -77.12 -36.41 -27.99
CA PRO A 144 -76.68 -35.58 -26.87
C PRO A 144 -75.17 -35.27 -26.93
N VAL A 145 -74.38 -36.05 -27.68
CA VAL A 145 -72.92 -36.00 -27.62
C VAL A 145 -72.33 -34.72 -28.24
N ARG A 146 -72.99 -34.12 -29.24
CA ARG A 146 -72.41 -32.98 -29.97
C ARG A 146 -72.40 -31.67 -29.15
N GLU A 147 -73.48 -31.38 -28.42
CA GLU A 147 -73.56 -30.17 -27.60
C GLU A 147 -72.61 -30.25 -26.39
N ASP A 148 -72.48 -31.42 -25.77
CA ASP A 148 -71.53 -31.64 -24.68
C ASP A 148 -70.08 -31.61 -25.19
N TYR A 149 -69.80 -32.10 -26.39
CA TYR A 149 -68.49 -32.01 -27.02
C TYR A 149 -68.11 -30.56 -27.35
N GLU A 150 -69.03 -29.75 -27.86
CA GLU A 150 -68.79 -28.33 -28.12
C GLU A 150 -68.58 -27.53 -26.83
N ARG A 151 -69.30 -27.86 -25.75
CA ARG A 151 -69.06 -27.26 -24.43
C ARG A 151 -67.71 -27.65 -23.86
N MET A 152 -67.37 -28.94 -23.90
CA MET A 152 -66.07 -29.43 -23.44
C MET A 152 -64.93 -28.82 -24.26
N ARG A 153 -65.12 -28.62 -25.57
CA ARG A 153 -64.17 -27.89 -26.42
C ARG A 153 -64.04 -26.41 -26.06
N ALA A 154 -65.15 -25.73 -25.75
CA ALA A 154 -65.13 -24.34 -25.35
C ALA A 154 -64.46 -24.15 -23.97
N GLU A 155 -64.73 -25.06 -23.03
CA GLU A 155 -64.11 -25.07 -21.70
C GLU A 155 -62.60 -25.40 -21.77
N THR A 156 -62.22 -26.37 -22.59
CA THR A 156 -60.79 -26.67 -22.86
C THR A 156 -60.09 -25.52 -23.59
N ALA A 157 -60.77 -24.83 -24.52
CA ALA A 157 -60.21 -23.64 -25.16
C ALA A 157 -60.09 -22.45 -24.19
N ALA A 158 -61.06 -22.24 -23.29
CA ALA A 158 -61.01 -21.19 -22.29
C ALA A 158 -59.93 -21.45 -21.23
N THR A 159 -59.78 -22.70 -20.79
CA THR A 159 -58.71 -23.09 -19.86
C THR A 159 -57.34 -23.01 -20.50
N ALA A 160 -57.20 -23.38 -21.79
CA ALA A 160 -55.97 -23.18 -22.55
C ALA A 160 -55.62 -21.69 -22.67
N ALA A 161 -56.58 -20.84 -23.04
CA ALA A 161 -56.36 -19.39 -23.13
C ALA A 161 -55.97 -18.78 -21.77
N ALA A 162 -56.63 -19.18 -20.68
CA ALA A 162 -56.26 -18.74 -19.33
C ALA A 162 -54.86 -19.22 -18.93
N SER A 163 -54.44 -20.42 -19.35
CA SER A 163 -53.08 -20.91 -19.10
C SER A 163 -52.02 -20.21 -19.94
N GLU A 164 -52.35 -19.78 -21.15
CA GLU A 164 -51.45 -18.98 -22.00
C GLU A 164 -51.29 -17.57 -21.43
N GLU A 165 -52.36 -16.97 -20.90
CA GLU A 165 -52.33 -15.67 -20.23
C GLU A 165 -51.44 -15.71 -18.97
N THR A 166 -51.61 -16.72 -18.12
CA THR A 166 -50.74 -16.87 -16.93
C THR A 166 -49.30 -17.17 -17.32
N ALA A 167 -49.06 -17.96 -18.37
CA ALA A 167 -47.71 -18.21 -18.88
C ALA A 167 -47.04 -16.92 -19.38
N ALA A 168 -47.78 -16.06 -20.09
CA ALA A 168 -47.29 -14.76 -20.55
C ALA A 168 -47.00 -13.81 -19.36
N GLU A 169 -47.84 -13.79 -18.33
CA GLU A 169 -47.60 -13.03 -17.10
C GLU A 169 -46.34 -13.53 -16.35
N PHE A 170 -46.15 -14.85 -16.27
CA PHE A 170 -44.93 -15.44 -15.72
C PHE A 170 -43.68 -15.10 -16.55
N GLU A 171 -43.79 -15.08 -17.86
CA GLU A 171 -42.66 -14.71 -18.73
C GLU A 171 -42.30 -13.22 -18.56
N ALA A 172 -43.30 -12.33 -18.51
CA ALA A 172 -43.08 -10.90 -18.28
C ALA A 172 -42.45 -10.61 -16.90
N THR A 173 -42.98 -11.25 -15.84
CA THR A 173 -42.40 -11.10 -14.49
C THR A 173 -40.99 -11.68 -14.39
N ARG A 174 -40.68 -12.72 -15.16
CA ARG A 174 -39.32 -13.25 -15.26
C ARG A 174 -38.39 -12.27 -15.96
N GLU A 175 -38.82 -11.64 -17.05
CA GLU A 175 -38.04 -10.61 -17.75
C GLU A 175 -37.78 -9.37 -16.87
N GLU A 176 -38.79 -8.93 -16.10
CA GLU A 176 -38.61 -7.89 -15.08
C GLU A 176 -37.61 -8.30 -13.99
N LEU A 177 -37.65 -9.56 -13.53
CA LEU A 177 -36.70 -10.08 -12.55
C LEU A 177 -35.27 -10.14 -13.11
N GLU A 178 -35.12 -10.55 -14.37
CA GLU A 178 -33.82 -10.58 -15.04
C GLU A 178 -33.26 -9.15 -15.22
N THR A 179 -34.12 -8.17 -15.54
CA THR A 179 -33.75 -6.76 -15.65
C THR A 179 -33.34 -6.17 -14.29
N THR A 180 -34.14 -6.37 -13.25
CA THR A 180 -33.83 -5.86 -11.89
C THR A 180 -32.58 -6.51 -11.31
N ARG A 181 -32.31 -7.77 -11.64
CA ARG A 181 -31.07 -8.45 -11.29
C ARG A 181 -29.87 -7.84 -12.01
N ALA A 182 -29.97 -7.55 -13.30
CA ALA A 182 -28.89 -6.89 -14.04
C ALA A 182 -28.62 -5.48 -13.52
N GLU A 183 -29.66 -4.72 -13.15
CA GLU A 183 -29.51 -3.42 -12.49
C GLU A 183 -28.80 -3.56 -11.14
N LEU A 184 -29.15 -4.58 -10.34
CA LEU A 184 -28.51 -4.84 -9.05
C LEU A 184 -27.02 -5.19 -9.23
N GLU A 185 -26.69 -6.06 -10.17
CA GLU A 185 -25.30 -6.43 -10.49
C GLU A 185 -24.50 -5.18 -10.94
N ALA A 186 -25.08 -4.31 -11.77
CA ALA A 186 -24.44 -3.05 -12.15
C ALA A 186 -24.23 -2.10 -10.96
N THR A 187 -25.18 -2.01 -10.03
CA THR A 187 -25.00 -1.17 -8.82
C THR A 187 -23.96 -1.74 -7.86
N ASP A 188 -23.79 -3.06 -7.82
CA ASP A 188 -22.77 -3.73 -7.01
C ASP A 188 -21.37 -3.45 -7.58
N GLU A 189 -21.20 -3.53 -8.91
CA GLU A 189 -19.97 -3.14 -9.61
C GLU A 189 -19.62 -1.65 -9.40
N GLU A 190 -20.61 -0.75 -9.46
CA GLU A 190 -20.41 0.67 -9.13
C GLU A 190 -19.96 0.83 -7.68
N LEU A 191 -20.57 0.09 -6.73
CA LEU A 191 -20.23 0.17 -5.32
C LEU A 191 -18.82 -0.34 -5.05
N GLU A 192 -18.41 -1.46 -5.65
CA GLU A 192 -17.04 -1.96 -5.59
C GLU A 192 -16.04 -0.92 -6.12
N THR A 193 -16.34 -0.29 -7.27
CA THR A 193 -15.49 0.77 -7.83
C THR A 193 -15.37 1.95 -6.86
N THR A 194 -16.49 2.43 -6.29
CA THR A 194 -16.42 3.53 -5.31
C THR A 194 -15.68 3.15 -4.02
N HIS A 195 -15.74 1.88 -3.62
CA HIS A 195 -15.00 1.38 -2.47
C HIS A 195 -13.49 1.35 -2.75
N GLU A 196 -13.08 0.90 -3.93
CA GLU A 196 -11.68 0.95 -4.37
C GLU A 196 -11.16 2.40 -4.42
N GLU A 197 -11.93 3.34 -4.95
CA GLU A 197 -11.58 4.77 -4.93
C GLU A 197 -11.47 5.32 -3.50
N LEU A 198 -12.36 4.92 -2.59
CA LEU A 198 -12.31 5.31 -1.17
C LEU A 198 -11.05 4.77 -0.49
N GLU A 199 -10.72 3.49 -0.68
CA GLU A 199 -9.51 2.88 -0.10
C GLU A 199 -8.24 3.51 -0.70
N ALA A 200 -8.23 3.84 -2.00
CA ALA A 200 -7.13 4.58 -2.62
C ALA A 200 -6.95 5.97 -1.99
N THR A 201 -8.01 6.76 -1.86
CA THR A 201 -7.96 8.09 -1.23
C THR A 201 -7.56 8.02 0.24
N ARG A 202 -7.98 6.98 0.96
CA ARG A 202 -7.55 6.72 2.33
C ARG A 202 -6.05 6.44 2.41
N GLY A 203 -5.53 5.59 1.52
CA GLY A 203 -4.09 5.31 1.42
C GLY A 203 -3.25 6.56 1.09
N GLU A 204 -3.75 7.42 0.20
CA GLU A 204 -3.14 8.72 -0.08
C GLU A 204 -3.10 9.62 1.18
N LEU A 205 -4.20 9.66 1.95
CA LEU A 205 -4.29 10.45 3.17
C LEU A 205 -3.38 9.93 4.29
N GLU A 206 -3.26 8.61 4.44
CA GLU A 206 -2.31 7.98 5.36
C GLU A 206 -0.86 8.30 4.97
N THR A 207 -0.53 8.25 3.68
CA THR A 207 0.78 8.64 3.17
C THR A 207 1.08 10.12 3.45
N ALA A 208 0.13 11.01 3.14
CA ALA A 208 0.28 12.44 3.40
C ALA A 208 0.44 12.75 4.89
N ARG A 209 -0.26 12.01 5.76
CA ARG A 209 -0.11 12.12 7.22
C ARG A 209 1.27 11.67 7.68
N GLY A 210 1.79 10.56 7.16
CA GLY A 210 3.15 10.10 7.46
C GLY A 210 4.20 11.11 7.01
N GLU A 211 4.04 11.69 5.80
CA GLU A 211 4.91 12.78 5.34
C GLU A 211 4.86 13.98 6.29
N LEU A 212 3.68 14.40 6.72
CA LEU A 212 3.51 15.50 7.67
C LEU A 212 4.24 15.23 8.99
N GLU A 213 4.11 14.03 9.55
CA GLU A 213 4.79 13.61 10.78
C GLU A 213 6.32 13.68 10.61
N THR A 214 6.86 13.12 9.51
CA THR A 214 8.31 13.23 9.26
C THR A 214 8.80 14.67 9.07
N THR A 215 7.96 15.56 8.52
CA THR A 215 8.30 16.99 8.43
C THR A 215 8.23 17.69 9.78
N HIS A 216 7.32 17.25 10.65
CA HIS A 216 7.18 17.76 12.01
C HIS A 216 8.41 17.41 12.84
N ASP A 217 8.83 16.14 12.85
CA ASP A 217 9.99 15.67 13.59
C ASP A 217 11.28 16.37 13.11
N ALA A 218 11.44 16.48 11.78
CA ALA A 218 12.58 17.20 11.21
C ALA A 218 12.60 18.69 11.58
N LEU A 219 11.42 19.32 11.73
CA LEU A 219 11.31 20.71 12.18
C LEU A 219 11.64 20.84 13.67
N GLU A 220 11.26 19.87 14.48
CA GLU A 220 11.60 19.81 15.90
C GLU A 220 13.13 19.69 16.08
N THR A 221 13.77 18.73 15.41
CA THR A 221 15.24 18.60 15.43
C THR A 221 15.94 19.89 14.96
N ALA A 222 15.45 20.51 13.88
CA ALA A 222 16.03 21.77 13.40
C ALA A 222 15.89 22.93 14.39
N ARG A 223 14.82 22.94 15.21
CA ARG A 223 14.65 23.93 16.29
C ARG A 223 15.63 23.67 17.43
N GLU A 224 15.82 22.42 17.83
CA GLU A 224 16.81 22.06 18.87
C GLU A 224 18.23 22.40 18.42
N GLU A 225 18.59 22.09 17.17
CA GLU A 225 19.90 22.46 16.60
C GLU A 225 20.11 23.98 16.57
N ARG A 226 19.06 24.75 16.22
CA ARG A 226 19.11 26.21 16.27
C ARG A 226 19.33 26.70 17.69
N ASP A 227 18.59 26.19 18.68
CA ASP A 227 18.70 26.64 20.07
C ASP A 227 20.08 26.31 20.66
N ALA A 228 20.65 25.15 20.30
CA ALA A 228 22.02 24.79 20.63
C ALA A 228 23.04 25.72 19.95
N ALA A 229 22.84 26.07 18.68
CA ALA A 229 23.69 27.00 17.96
C ALA A 229 23.63 28.41 18.54
N GLU A 230 22.45 28.90 18.94
CA GLU A 230 22.28 30.18 19.63
C GLU A 230 23.08 30.20 20.95
N THR A 231 22.98 29.14 21.76
CA THR A 231 23.76 29.01 22.99
C THR A 231 25.27 29.02 22.73
N ARG A 232 25.71 28.33 21.65
CA ARG A 232 27.13 28.30 21.26
C ARG A 232 27.64 29.66 20.81
N VAL A 233 26.80 30.45 20.14
CA VAL A 233 27.13 31.82 19.74
C VAL A 233 27.30 32.70 20.97
N GLU A 234 26.40 32.64 21.95
CA GLU A 234 26.53 33.40 23.20
C GLU A 234 27.83 33.06 23.95
N GLU A 235 28.19 31.78 24.03
CA GLU A 235 29.45 31.32 24.63
C GLU A 235 30.68 31.85 23.88
N LEU A 236 30.66 31.79 22.55
CA LEU A 236 31.75 32.32 21.72
C LEU A 236 31.88 33.84 21.83
N GLU A 237 30.78 34.57 21.90
CA GLU A 237 30.79 36.01 22.12
C GLU A 237 31.42 36.37 23.47
N ALA A 238 31.14 35.59 24.52
CA ALA A 238 31.78 35.75 25.83
C ALA A 238 33.30 35.46 25.76
N ASP A 239 33.70 34.34 25.14
CA ASP A 239 35.11 33.98 24.96
C ASP A 239 35.89 35.03 24.15
N VAL A 240 35.27 35.60 23.11
CA VAL A 240 35.87 36.67 22.30
C VAL A 240 36.05 37.92 23.14
N SER A 241 35.05 38.32 23.92
CA SER A 241 35.16 39.45 24.85
C SER A 241 36.32 39.25 25.82
N ASP A 242 36.43 38.08 26.45
CA ASP A 242 37.52 37.77 27.38
C ASP A 242 38.89 37.84 26.69
N ARG A 243 39.03 37.23 25.51
CA ARG A 243 40.27 37.31 24.70
C ARG A 243 40.62 38.74 24.30
N GLU A 244 39.64 39.57 23.98
CA GLU A 244 39.87 40.98 23.68
C GLU A 244 40.46 41.71 24.89
N THR A 245 39.96 41.44 26.10
CA THR A 245 40.51 42.01 27.34
C THR A 245 41.94 41.54 27.61
N GLU A 246 42.22 40.25 27.46
CA GLU A 246 43.57 39.69 27.60
C GLU A 246 44.54 40.31 26.60
N THR A 247 44.11 40.42 25.34
CA THR A 247 44.94 41.01 24.28
C THR A 247 45.17 42.51 24.53
N ALA A 248 44.17 43.23 25.04
CA ALA A 248 44.32 44.62 25.45
C ALA A 248 45.32 44.76 26.62
N ALA A 249 45.26 43.88 27.62
CA ALA A 249 46.20 43.85 28.72
C ALA A 249 47.64 43.54 28.26
N ALA A 250 47.83 42.53 27.41
CA ALA A 250 49.13 42.20 26.82
C ALA A 250 49.69 43.35 25.96
N ARG A 251 48.83 44.03 25.18
CA ARG A 251 49.23 45.24 24.44
C ARG A 251 49.64 46.37 25.38
N ALA A 252 48.94 46.58 26.49
CA ALA A 252 49.29 47.58 27.48
C ALA A 252 50.63 47.26 28.17
N GLU A 253 50.88 45.99 28.52
CA GLU A 253 52.14 45.53 29.09
C GLU A 253 53.30 45.76 28.12
N THR A 254 53.16 45.33 26.86
CA THR A 254 54.22 45.55 25.85
C THR A 254 54.43 47.02 25.53
N ALA A 255 53.39 47.87 25.62
CA ALA A 255 53.53 49.32 25.53
C ALA A 255 54.33 49.89 26.72
N GLY A 256 54.05 49.42 27.93
CA GLY A 256 54.80 49.78 29.15
C GLY A 256 56.27 49.37 29.08
N LEU A 257 56.59 48.18 28.54
CA LEU A 257 57.97 47.73 28.32
C LEU A 257 58.73 48.60 27.32
N ARG A 258 58.03 49.23 26.37
CA ARG A 258 58.62 50.15 25.38
C ARG A 258 58.82 51.58 25.91
N GLU A 259 58.17 51.94 27.03
CA GLU A 259 58.34 53.26 27.65
C GLU A 259 59.66 53.34 28.43
N SER A 260 60.74 53.81 27.78
CA SER A 260 62.01 54.00 28.46
C SER A 260 62.02 55.25 29.34
N LYS A 261 62.32 55.05 30.63
CA LYS A 261 62.58 56.14 31.60
C LYS A 261 63.99 56.73 31.48
N ALA A 262 64.77 56.30 30.49
CA ALA A 262 66.14 56.71 30.27
C ALA A 262 66.34 57.26 28.86
N ARG A 263 67.32 58.15 28.70
CA ARG A 263 67.67 58.79 27.43
C ARG A 263 69.14 58.58 27.15
N PHE A 264 69.46 58.25 25.90
CA PHE A 264 70.84 58.26 25.45
C PHE A 264 71.33 59.67 25.15
N GLU A 265 72.47 60.02 25.71
CA GLU A 265 73.18 61.27 25.49
C GLU A 265 74.48 60.97 24.75
N LEU A 266 74.75 61.72 23.69
CA LEU A 266 76.00 61.65 22.93
C LEU A 266 76.84 62.89 23.22
N PHE A 267 78.01 62.72 23.79
CA PHE A 267 78.88 63.80 24.28
C PHE A 267 80.34 63.54 23.89
N GLU A 268 81.19 64.53 24.07
CA GLU A 268 82.65 64.39 23.91
C GLU A 268 83.31 64.34 25.28
N ASP A 269 84.28 63.44 25.46
CA ASP A 269 85.05 63.37 26.70
C ASP A 269 86.11 64.49 26.79
N ALA A 270 86.83 64.55 27.91
CA ALA A 270 87.90 65.55 28.12
C ALA A 270 89.05 65.44 27.10
N GLY A 271 89.15 64.33 26.37
CA GLY A 271 90.10 64.10 25.28
C GLY A 271 89.53 64.36 23.88
N GLY A 272 88.31 64.91 23.77
CA GLY A 272 87.64 65.20 22.49
C GLY A 272 87.10 63.96 21.76
N LYS A 273 87.08 62.78 22.41
CA LYS A 273 86.55 61.56 21.79
C LYS A 273 85.04 61.46 22.01
N PRO A 274 84.24 61.18 20.97
CA PRO A 274 82.80 60.94 21.10
C PRO A 274 82.48 59.72 21.96
N ARG A 275 81.55 59.86 22.91
CA ARG A 275 81.04 58.81 23.80
C ARG A 275 79.52 58.91 23.91
N TRP A 276 78.87 57.77 24.15
CA TRP A 276 77.46 57.75 24.53
C TRP A 276 77.31 57.34 26.01
N ARG A 277 76.28 57.87 26.67
CA ARG A 277 75.83 57.41 27.98
C ARG A 277 74.31 57.32 28.01
N LEU A 278 73.77 56.31 28.69
CA LEU A 278 72.36 56.18 28.99
C LEU A 278 72.11 56.82 30.36
N ARG A 279 71.32 57.89 30.39
CA ARG A 279 70.95 58.59 31.62
C ARG A 279 69.49 58.35 31.96
N HIS A 280 69.23 57.86 33.15
CA HIS A 280 67.88 57.76 33.68
C HIS A 280 67.29 59.14 33.95
N ARG A 281 65.96 59.28 33.94
CA ARG A 281 65.27 60.54 34.27
C ARG A 281 65.61 61.14 35.64
N ASN A 282 66.13 60.34 36.59
CA ASN A 282 66.59 60.82 37.89
C ASN A 282 68.02 61.40 37.87
N GLY A 283 68.68 61.45 36.70
CA GLY A 283 70.03 61.99 36.52
C GLY A 283 71.15 60.96 36.57
N ASN A 284 70.89 59.74 37.06
CA ASN A 284 71.91 58.70 37.18
C ASN A 284 72.30 58.14 35.80
N VAL A 285 73.60 57.92 35.61
CA VAL A 285 74.11 57.22 34.43
C VAL A 285 73.97 55.72 34.68
N ILE A 286 73.28 55.01 33.79
CA ILE A 286 73.02 53.57 33.88
C ILE A 286 73.97 52.76 32.99
N ALA A 287 74.36 53.31 31.84
CA ALA A 287 75.29 52.67 30.92
C ALA A 287 76.15 53.72 30.20
N THR A 288 77.35 53.32 29.77
CA THR A 288 78.29 54.15 29.02
C THR A 288 79.03 53.28 28.00
N SER A 289 79.57 53.89 26.95
CA SER A 289 80.31 53.18 25.91
C SER A 289 81.65 52.56 26.36
N GLY A 290 82.05 52.71 27.62
CA GLY A 290 83.32 52.22 28.19
C GLY A 290 84.55 52.99 27.67
N GLN A 291 84.70 53.08 26.35
CA GLN A 291 85.77 53.77 25.64
C GLN A 291 85.24 54.89 24.73
N GLY A 292 86.15 55.77 24.30
CA GLY A 292 85.88 56.87 23.37
C GLY A 292 85.99 56.41 21.92
N TYR A 293 84.95 56.65 21.11
CA TYR A 293 84.95 56.29 19.70
C TYR A 293 85.81 57.23 18.86
N SER A 294 86.24 56.77 17.69
CA SER A 294 87.00 57.59 16.73
C SER A 294 86.14 58.63 15.97
N SER A 295 84.81 58.54 16.01
CA SER A 295 83.91 59.54 15.42
C SER A 295 82.50 59.50 16.01
N ARG A 296 81.76 60.59 15.85
CA ARG A 296 80.36 60.72 16.30
C ARG A 296 79.43 59.70 15.62
N GLY A 297 79.66 59.41 14.33
CA GLY A 297 78.89 58.41 13.59
C GLY A 297 79.12 56.98 14.09
N LYS A 298 80.35 56.62 14.47
CA LYS A 298 80.63 55.31 15.09
C LYS A 298 79.99 55.18 16.47
N ALA A 299 80.01 56.25 17.27
CA ALA A 299 79.33 56.28 18.56
C ALA A 299 77.80 56.14 18.42
N GLN A 300 77.19 56.71 17.36
CA GLN A 300 75.77 56.52 17.05
C GLN A 300 75.45 55.08 16.60
N LYS A 301 76.32 54.45 15.80
CA LYS A 301 76.17 53.04 15.41
C LYS A 301 76.26 52.11 16.63
N GLY A 302 77.23 52.33 17.51
CA GLY A 302 77.37 51.59 18.77
C GLY A 302 76.14 51.74 19.67
N LEU A 303 75.63 52.97 19.79
CA LEU A 303 74.38 53.26 20.46
C LEU A 303 73.17 52.50 19.85
N HIS A 304 73.06 52.48 18.52
CA HIS A 304 71.95 51.81 17.82
C HIS A 304 72.00 50.30 18.01
N SER A 305 73.20 49.71 18.02
CA SER A 305 73.41 48.29 18.33
C SER A 305 72.92 47.96 19.75
N VAL A 306 73.31 48.75 20.75
CA VAL A 306 72.82 48.56 22.14
C VAL A 306 71.30 48.70 22.22
N ARG A 307 70.70 49.69 21.53
CA ARG A 307 69.24 49.87 21.54
C ARG A 307 68.49 48.69 20.90
N ARG A 308 69.05 48.07 19.86
CA ARG A 308 68.46 46.91 19.18
C ARG A 308 68.60 45.64 20.01
N ASN A 309 69.78 45.40 20.57
CA ASN A 309 70.14 44.12 21.17
C ASN A 309 69.86 44.04 22.68
N ALA A 310 69.65 45.17 23.36
CA ALA A 310 69.44 45.17 24.80
C ALA A 310 68.10 44.52 25.22
N LEU A 311 67.04 44.66 24.43
CA LEU A 311 65.74 44.05 24.70
C LEU A 311 65.76 42.60 24.17
N GLY A 312 66.16 41.65 25.03
CA GLY A 312 66.31 40.23 24.67
C GLY A 312 67.70 39.66 24.95
N ALA A 313 68.69 40.49 25.31
CA ALA A 313 69.98 40.01 25.77
C ALA A 313 69.85 39.27 27.11
N GLY A 314 70.32 38.02 27.17
CA GLY A 314 70.35 37.22 28.39
C GLY A 314 71.36 37.77 29.41
N LEU A 315 71.08 37.57 30.70
CA LEU A 315 71.99 37.92 31.80
C LEU A 315 72.95 36.75 32.06
N LEU A 316 74.25 36.94 31.79
CA LEU A 316 75.29 36.02 32.24
C LEU A 316 75.91 36.53 33.53
N ARG A 317 75.71 35.80 34.63
CA ARG A 317 76.39 36.09 35.91
C ARG A 317 77.78 35.47 35.89
N ILE A 318 78.81 36.31 35.86
CA ILE A 318 80.21 35.91 36.02
C ILE A 318 80.60 36.24 37.47
N ASP A 319 80.74 35.23 38.33
CA ASP A 319 81.25 35.42 39.70
C ASP A 319 82.78 35.42 39.66
N THR A 320 83.38 36.57 39.36
CA THR A 320 84.84 36.77 39.49
C THR A 320 85.16 37.16 40.94
N PRO A 321 86.04 36.45 41.66
CA PRO A 321 86.48 36.86 42.99
C PRO A 321 87.18 38.23 42.94
N VAL A 322 86.93 39.06 43.95
CA VAL A 322 87.23 40.52 43.95
C VAL A 322 88.71 40.84 43.69
N GLU A 323 89.62 39.92 44.00
CA GLU A 323 91.07 40.10 43.80
C GLU A 323 91.52 39.98 42.32
N GLU A 324 90.74 39.32 41.45
CA GLU A 324 91.06 39.19 40.01
C GLU A 324 90.38 40.26 39.12
N ALA A 325 89.30 40.87 39.60
CA ALA A 325 88.59 41.90 38.83
C ALA A 325 89.39 43.22 38.69
N GLU A 326 90.24 43.55 39.67
CA GLU A 326 91.11 44.74 39.61
C GLU A 326 92.28 44.57 38.63
N ALA A 327 92.68 43.33 38.31
CA ALA A 327 93.76 43.05 37.35
C ALA A 327 93.30 43.08 35.89
N LEU A 328 92.01 42.83 35.61
CA LEU A 328 91.47 42.78 34.24
C LEU A 328 91.10 44.16 33.65
N ALA A 329 91.05 45.22 34.48
CA ALA A 329 90.68 46.56 34.03
C ALA A 329 91.77 47.29 33.22
N ALA A 330 92.95 46.68 33.03
CA ALA A 330 94.10 47.28 32.37
C ALA A 330 94.47 46.65 31.01
N ASP A 331 93.74 45.64 30.52
CA ASP A 331 94.06 44.95 29.27
C ASP A 331 93.17 45.42 28.11
N GLU A 332 93.64 46.44 27.37
CA GLU A 332 93.11 46.80 26.05
C GLU A 332 93.66 45.81 25.00
N GLY A 333 93.07 44.62 24.94
CA GLY A 333 93.33 43.65 23.87
C GLY A 333 92.81 44.11 22.50
N PRO A 334 93.44 43.72 21.37
CA PRO A 334 93.05 44.16 20.04
C PRO A 334 91.71 43.56 19.58
N GLU A 335 90.93 44.36 18.84
CA GLU A 335 89.58 44.04 18.32
C GLU A 335 89.56 42.75 17.45
N PRO A 336 88.51 41.91 17.55
CA PRO A 336 88.23 40.91 16.53
C PRO A 336 87.61 41.61 15.30
N ALA A 337 88.22 41.40 14.13
CA ALA A 337 87.65 41.79 12.85
C ALA A 337 86.47 40.89 12.49
N ASP A 338 85.33 41.53 12.20
CA ASP A 338 84.23 41.07 11.36
C ASP A 338 83.65 39.67 11.65
N ALA A 339 82.60 39.64 12.48
CA ALA A 339 81.62 38.55 12.48
C ALA A 339 80.39 39.02 11.70
N ASP A 340 80.23 38.48 10.50
CA ASP A 340 79.03 38.65 9.68
C ASP A 340 77.77 38.15 10.43
N GLU A 341 76.68 38.91 10.34
CA GLU A 341 75.40 38.69 11.02
C GLU A 341 74.72 37.37 10.57
N PRO A 342 74.15 36.54 11.47
CA PRO A 342 73.23 35.48 11.06
C PRO A 342 71.81 36.03 10.85
N ASP A 343 71.27 35.72 9.67
CA ASP A 343 69.91 36.04 9.23
C ASP A 343 68.93 35.02 9.83
N VAL A 344 68.05 35.45 10.74
CA VAL A 344 66.97 34.61 11.28
C VAL A 344 65.65 35.36 11.10
N ALA A 345 64.94 34.99 10.04
CA ALA A 345 63.59 35.43 9.74
C ALA A 345 62.59 34.82 10.74
N VAL A 346 61.71 35.66 11.26
CA VAL A 346 60.52 35.27 12.03
C VAL A 346 59.35 35.21 11.05
N PRO A 347 58.55 34.13 10.95
CA PRO A 347 57.42 34.08 10.04
C PRO A 347 56.29 34.99 10.54
N SER A 348 55.68 35.73 9.62
CA SER A 348 54.45 36.51 9.81
C SER A 348 53.24 35.72 9.31
N ASP A 349 52.07 35.94 9.93
CA ASP A 349 50.79 35.24 9.71
C ASP A 349 50.11 35.51 8.33
N ASP A 350 50.87 35.45 7.23
CA ASP A 350 50.35 35.66 5.86
C ASP A 350 51.02 34.72 4.83
N GLU A 351 51.35 33.48 5.24
CA GLU A 351 51.88 32.45 4.35
C GLU A 351 50.79 31.43 3.99
N THR A 352 50.48 31.36 2.69
CA THR A 352 49.92 30.15 2.06
C THR A 352 50.74 28.95 2.53
N ILE A 353 50.11 27.88 3.02
CA ILE A 353 50.80 26.65 3.44
C ILE A 353 51.69 26.17 2.29
N GLU A 354 52.99 26.46 2.35
CA GLU A 354 53.95 25.94 1.38
C GLU A 354 54.02 24.43 1.57
N SER A 355 53.66 23.69 0.51
CA SER A 355 53.70 22.23 0.56
C SER A 355 55.15 21.76 0.67
N GLY A 356 55.40 20.83 1.59
CA GLY A 356 56.69 20.16 1.69
C GLY A 356 56.92 19.11 0.60
N ALA A 357 56.06 19.01 -0.42
CA ALA A 357 56.17 18.02 -1.48
C ALA A 357 55.94 18.62 -2.87
N THR A 358 56.58 18.03 -3.87
CA THR A 358 56.49 18.42 -5.29
C THR A 358 55.95 17.25 -6.10
N PHE A 359 55.05 17.52 -7.04
CA PHE A 359 54.68 16.55 -8.06
C PHE A 359 55.73 16.52 -9.16
N GLU A 360 56.37 15.37 -9.35
CA GLU A 360 57.27 15.11 -10.47
C GLU A 360 56.48 14.40 -11.59
N LEU A 361 56.40 15.00 -12.78
CA LEU A 361 55.91 14.34 -13.99
C LEU A 361 57.09 13.81 -14.80
N PHE A 362 57.09 12.52 -15.13
CA PHE A 362 58.16 11.87 -15.89
C PHE A 362 57.62 10.86 -16.90
N GLU A 363 58.40 10.57 -17.95
CA GLU A 363 58.10 9.50 -18.90
C GLU A 363 58.82 8.22 -18.46
N ASP A 364 58.10 7.10 -18.40
CA ASP A 364 58.67 5.82 -18.00
C ASP A 364 59.39 5.10 -19.17
N ALA A 365 59.96 3.92 -18.88
CA ALA A 365 60.65 3.12 -19.90
C ALA A 365 59.71 2.58 -21.01
N ALA A 366 58.40 2.68 -20.85
CA ALA A 366 57.37 2.27 -21.81
C ALA A 366 56.82 3.45 -22.64
N ALA A 367 57.42 4.64 -22.53
CA ALA A 367 56.95 5.88 -23.14
C ALA A 367 55.57 6.35 -22.63
N GLU A 368 55.21 5.95 -21.41
CA GLU A 368 54.01 6.38 -20.72
C GLU A 368 54.35 7.47 -19.69
N TRP A 369 53.53 8.51 -19.64
CA TRP A 369 53.67 9.60 -18.68
C TRP A 369 53.13 9.18 -17.32
N ARG A 370 53.90 9.37 -16.25
CA ARG A 370 53.50 9.14 -14.87
C ARG A 370 53.74 10.37 -14.02
N TRP A 371 53.10 10.42 -12.86
CA TRP A 371 53.35 11.45 -11.87
C TRP A 371 53.59 10.80 -10.51
N ARG A 372 54.51 11.37 -9.72
CA ARG A 372 54.72 11.00 -8.31
C ARG A 372 54.80 12.23 -7.44
N LEU A 373 54.19 12.18 -6.26
CA LEU A 373 54.29 13.20 -5.23
C LEU A 373 55.46 12.85 -4.33
N ARG A 374 56.51 13.67 -4.38
CA ARG A 374 57.74 13.46 -3.62
C ARG A 374 57.87 14.52 -2.54
N HIS A 375 57.99 14.06 -1.31
CA HIS A 375 58.25 14.94 -0.18
C HIS A 375 59.73 15.37 -0.20
N ARG A 376 60.03 16.56 0.33
CA ARG A 376 61.37 17.16 0.46
C ARG A 376 62.41 16.31 1.20
N ASN A 377 61.98 15.24 1.90
CA ASN A 377 62.86 14.24 2.51
C ASN A 377 63.28 13.12 1.53
N GLY A 378 62.87 13.20 0.26
CA GLY A 378 63.18 12.22 -0.79
C GLY A 378 62.16 11.09 -0.95
N ASN A 379 61.22 10.93 -0.01
CA ASN A 379 60.24 9.86 -0.04
C ASN A 379 59.11 10.14 -1.03
N VAL A 380 58.77 9.15 -1.83
CA VAL A 380 57.53 9.16 -2.62
C VAL A 380 56.38 8.85 -1.67
N ILE A 381 55.43 9.78 -1.60
CA ILE A 381 54.27 9.67 -0.72
C ILE A 381 52.97 9.40 -1.49
N GLY A 382 52.97 9.44 -2.83
CA GLY A 382 51.90 8.94 -3.70
C GLY A 382 52.31 8.91 -5.18
N ASP A 383 51.71 8.02 -5.97
CA ASP A 383 51.98 7.84 -7.40
C ASP A 383 50.67 7.73 -8.21
N SER A 384 50.78 7.98 -9.52
CA SER A 384 49.74 7.78 -10.54
C SER A 384 49.15 6.37 -10.64
N GLY A 385 49.88 5.32 -10.26
CA GLY A 385 49.43 3.92 -10.30
C GLY A 385 49.28 3.31 -11.71
N GLU A 386 49.04 4.15 -12.72
CA GLU A 386 48.93 3.80 -14.13
C GLU A 386 49.74 4.75 -15.02
N GLY A 387 50.12 4.28 -16.22
CA GLY A 387 50.78 5.10 -17.24
C GLY A 387 49.79 5.83 -18.13
N TYR A 388 50.05 7.11 -18.39
CA TYR A 388 49.23 7.94 -19.27
C TYR A 388 49.87 8.09 -20.65
N ALA A 389 49.07 7.92 -21.71
CA ALA A 389 49.56 8.05 -23.09
C ALA A 389 50.08 9.47 -23.49
N SER A 390 49.95 10.48 -22.62
CA SER A 390 50.49 11.82 -22.88
C SER A 390 50.67 12.64 -21.59
N LYS A 391 51.61 13.59 -21.60
CA LYS A 391 51.82 14.56 -20.52
C LYS A 391 50.54 15.28 -20.10
N SER A 392 49.73 15.70 -21.07
CA SER A 392 48.46 16.40 -20.81
C SER A 392 47.41 15.52 -20.13
N ASN A 393 47.46 14.20 -20.29
CA ASN A 393 46.60 13.28 -19.53
C ASN A 393 47.07 13.16 -18.09
N ALA A 394 48.38 13.01 -17.87
CA ALA A 394 48.98 12.96 -16.54
C ALA A 394 48.74 14.26 -15.75
N THR A 395 48.86 15.44 -16.39
CA THR A 395 48.55 16.73 -15.75
C THR A 395 47.08 16.84 -15.35
N ARG A 396 46.15 16.38 -16.20
CA ARG A 396 44.72 16.37 -15.86
C ARG A 396 44.39 15.41 -14.72
N ALA A 397 45.05 14.26 -14.66
CA ALA A 397 44.92 13.33 -13.55
C ALA A 397 45.42 13.95 -12.23
N LEU A 398 46.57 14.62 -12.27
CA LEU A 398 47.12 15.35 -11.13
C LEU A 398 46.21 16.49 -10.65
N SER A 399 45.58 17.25 -11.55
CA SER A 399 44.58 18.26 -11.16
C SER A 399 43.40 17.65 -10.41
N ARG A 400 42.93 16.46 -10.80
CA ARG A 400 41.88 15.74 -10.07
C ARG A 400 42.36 15.31 -8.69
N VAL A 401 43.59 14.81 -8.55
CA VAL A 401 44.16 14.47 -7.24
C VAL A 401 44.09 15.69 -6.32
N ARG A 402 44.56 16.86 -6.74
CA ARG A 402 44.54 18.09 -5.93
C ARG A 402 43.14 18.48 -5.47
N GLU A 403 42.17 18.38 -6.36
CA GLU A 403 40.78 18.74 -6.11
C GLU A 403 40.08 17.75 -5.16
N HIS A 404 40.43 16.46 -5.24
CA HIS A 404 39.69 15.39 -4.57
C HIS A 404 40.33 14.98 -3.24
N VAL A 405 41.63 15.19 -3.05
CA VAL A 405 42.40 14.66 -1.92
C VAL A 405 42.08 15.35 -0.59
N ALA A 406 41.76 16.65 -0.62
CA ALA A 406 41.45 17.43 0.58
C ALA A 406 40.07 17.07 1.19
N ALA A 407 39.16 16.55 0.37
CA ALA A 407 37.79 16.20 0.75
C ALA A 407 37.55 14.67 0.82
N ALA A 408 38.59 13.85 0.64
CA ALA A 408 38.47 12.40 0.60
C ALA A 408 38.45 11.79 2.02
N ASP A 409 37.41 11.04 2.36
CA ASP A 409 37.31 10.31 3.63
C ASP A 409 38.15 9.02 3.64
N TYR A 410 38.47 8.51 4.84
CA TYR A 410 39.13 7.22 5.01
C TYR A 410 38.10 6.10 4.79
N LEU A 411 38.36 5.20 3.85
CA LEU A 411 37.53 4.02 3.61
C LEU A 411 37.93 2.91 4.58
N ARG A 412 36.97 2.38 5.32
CA ARG A 412 37.03 1.01 5.85
C ARG A 412 35.76 0.28 5.39
N VAL A 413 35.94 -0.75 4.57
CA VAL A 413 34.92 -1.77 4.32
C VAL A 413 35.54 -3.04 4.90
N ASP A 414 35.24 -3.33 6.15
CA ASP A 414 35.82 -4.49 6.85
C ASP A 414 34.85 -4.98 7.93
N PRO A 415 34.00 -5.98 7.65
CA PRO A 415 33.76 -6.62 6.35
C PRO A 415 32.66 -5.91 5.52
N ALA A 416 31.92 -4.94 6.08
CA ALA A 416 30.93 -4.17 5.34
C ALA A 416 30.91 -2.69 5.74
N ALA A 417 30.37 -1.83 4.87
CA ALA A 417 30.19 -0.40 5.12
C ALA A 417 28.93 0.14 4.45
N PHE A 418 28.33 1.18 5.03
CA PHE A 418 27.22 1.91 4.42
C PHE A 418 27.74 2.93 3.41
N GLU A 419 27.43 2.79 2.13
CA GLU A 419 27.65 3.85 1.14
C GLU A 419 26.44 4.79 1.09
N VAL A 420 26.61 6.06 1.46
CA VAL A 420 25.57 7.10 1.29
C VAL A 420 25.84 7.88 0.00
N TYR A 421 24.96 7.70 -0.99
CA TYR A 421 25.13 8.23 -2.35
C TYR A 421 23.91 9.00 -2.84
N ARG A 422 24.11 9.83 -3.86
CA ARG A 422 23.03 10.51 -4.58
C ARG A 422 22.72 9.76 -5.86
N ASP A 423 21.48 9.33 -6.04
CA ASP A 423 21.03 8.61 -7.23
C ASP A 423 20.91 9.54 -8.46
N ARG A 424 20.63 8.96 -9.63
CA ARG A 424 20.47 9.72 -10.89
C ARG A 424 19.27 10.69 -10.85
N GLY A 425 18.29 10.42 -10.00
CA GLY A 425 17.13 11.28 -9.76
C GLY A 425 17.41 12.41 -8.77
N GLY A 426 18.64 12.49 -8.25
CA GLY A 426 19.05 13.51 -7.29
C GLY A 426 18.59 13.24 -5.86
N LYS A 427 18.00 12.07 -5.56
CA LYS A 427 17.62 11.64 -4.21
C LYS A 427 18.82 10.98 -3.51
N TRP A 428 18.87 11.06 -2.20
CA TRP A 428 19.90 10.41 -1.39
C TRP A 428 19.46 8.99 -1.05
N ARG A 429 20.37 8.03 -1.16
CA ARG A 429 20.15 6.62 -0.82
C ARG A 429 21.35 6.12 -0.04
N TRP A 430 21.18 5.02 0.67
CA TRP A 430 22.29 4.31 1.26
C TRP A 430 22.25 2.84 0.86
N ARG A 431 23.40 2.18 0.82
CA ARG A 431 23.50 0.73 0.65
C ARG A 431 24.57 0.15 1.55
N LEU A 432 24.31 -1.00 2.16
CA LEU A 432 25.29 -1.76 2.91
C LEU A 432 26.05 -2.66 1.92
N ILE A 433 27.34 -2.39 1.76
CA ILE A 433 28.20 -3.10 0.81
C ILE A 433 29.20 -3.92 1.60
N HIS A 434 29.28 -5.21 1.30
CA HIS A 434 30.32 -6.09 1.81
C HIS A 434 31.62 -5.90 1.01
N GLU A 435 32.77 -6.21 1.59
CA GLU A 435 34.10 -6.07 0.96
C GLU A 435 34.25 -6.82 -0.37
N ASN A 436 33.43 -7.86 -0.58
CA ASN A 436 33.36 -8.63 -1.83
C ASN A 436 32.55 -7.94 -2.95
N GLY A 437 31.98 -6.77 -2.67
CA GLY A 437 31.17 -5.98 -3.58
C GLY A 437 29.68 -6.34 -3.60
N ASN A 438 29.23 -7.31 -2.80
CA ASN A 438 27.81 -7.64 -2.69
C ASN A 438 27.08 -6.57 -1.88
N VAL A 439 25.93 -6.14 -2.40
CA VAL A 439 25.01 -5.30 -1.65
C VAL A 439 24.20 -6.22 -0.75
N LEU A 440 24.36 -6.06 0.56
CA LEU A 440 23.65 -6.84 1.55
C LEU A 440 22.26 -6.27 1.81
N GLY A 441 22.11 -4.94 1.73
CA GLY A 441 20.83 -4.22 1.78
C GLY A 441 20.94 -2.78 1.27
N ASP A 442 19.81 -2.17 0.87
CA ASP A 442 19.68 -0.76 0.45
C ASP A 442 18.55 -0.09 1.25
N SER A 443 18.45 1.24 1.17
CA SER A 443 17.39 2.02 1.80
C SER A 443 16.00 1.79 1.19
N GLY A 444 15.92 1.19 -0.01
CA GLY A 444 14.69 0.93 -0.76
C GLY A 444 14.06 2.19 -1.36
N GLN A 445 13.96 3.23 -0.57
CA GLN A 445 13.44 4.55 -0.93
C GLN A 445 14.56 5.58 -1.08
N GLY A 446 14.29 6.63 -1.85
CA GLY A 446 15.19 7.78 -2.00
C GLY A 446 14.80 8.93 -1.08
N TYR A 447 15.70 9.34 -0.20
CA TYR A 447 15.55 10.45 0.72
C TYR A 447 15.75 11.81 0.05
N SER A 448 15.06 12.83 0.55
CA SER A 448 15.17 14.20 0.02
C SER A 448 16.49 14.90 0.40
N SER A 449 17.16 14.44 1.45
CA SER A 449 18.42 15.02 1.93
C SER A 449 19.39 13.96 2.45
N ARG A 450 20.68 14.32 2.47
CA ARG A 450 21.76 13.51 3.01
C ARG A 450 21.55 13.16 4.48
N SER A 451 21.10 14.14 5.28
CA SER A 451 20.83 13.94 6.71
C SER A 451 19.72 12.91 6.94
N LYS A 452 18.66 12.93 6.12
CA LYS A 452 17.59 11.92 6.19
C LYS A 452 18.08 10.52 5.80
N ALA A 453 18.97 10.41 4.81
CA ALA A 453 19.61 9.13 4.50
C ALA A 453 20.49 8.61 5.65
N ARG A 454 21.19 9.50 6.37
CA ARG A 454 21.93 9.12 7.59
C ARG A 454 21.02 8.74 8.76
N GLN A 455 19.89 9.40 8.94
CA GLN A 455 18.90 8.98 9.95
C GLN A 455 18.33 7.60 9.61
N GLY A 456 18.07 7.34 8.32
CA GLY A 456 17.65 6.03 7.83
C GLY A 456 18.67 4.92 8.12
N LEU A 457 19.95 5.13 7.79
CA LEU A 457 20.98 4.12 8.09
C LEU A 457 21.18 3.90 9.60
N GLU A 458 21.09 4.96 10.41
CA GLU A 458 21.25 4.85 11.87
C GLU A 458 20.07 4.10 12.50
N SER A 459 18.86 4.29 11.96
CA SER A 459 17.70 3.48 12.33
C SER A 459 17.94 2.00 12.02
N VAL A 460 18.59 1.66 10.91
CA VAL A 460 18.95 0.26 10.63
C VAL A 460 19.98 -0.24 11.64
N ARG A 461 21.06 0.50 11.91
CA ARG A 461 22.08 0.11 12.90
C ARG A 461 21.48 -0.22 14.26
N SER A 462 20.56 0.64 14.73
CA SER A 462 19.96 0.50 16.06
C SER A 462 18.94 -0.64 16.16
N ASN A 463 18.31 -1.04 15.06
CA ASN A 463 17.17 -1.96 15.10
C ASN A 463 17.47 -3.36 14.56
N VAL A 464 18.56 -3.52 13.82
CA VAL A 464 18.86 -4.78 13.11
C VAL A 464 19.25 -5.93 14.04
N GLY A 465 19.92 -5.66 15.16
CA GLY A 465 20.46 -6.68 16.06
C GLY A 465 19.37 -7.53 16.74
N ASP A 466 18.30 -6.87 17.19
CA ASP A 466 17.21 -7.48 17.94
C ASP A 466 15.95 -7.71 17.07
N ALA A 467 16.01 -7.46 15.77
CA ALA A 467 14.84 -7.59 14.90
C ALA A 467 14.46 -9.05 14.66
N ASP A 468 13.21 -9.42 14.91
CA ASP A 468 12.67 -10.75 14.61
C ASP A 468 12.63 -11.05 13.10
N LEU A 469 12.67 -12.33 12.70
CA LEU A 469 12.52 -12.75 11.30
C LEU A 469 11.16 -13.44 11.11
N VAL A 470 10.33 -12.91 10.21
CA VAL A 470 9.04 -13.47 9.78
C VAL A 470 9.12 -13.85 8.30
N ASP A 471 8.84 -15.11 8.00
CA ASP A 471 8.72 -15.64 6.62
C ASP A 471 7.25 -15.60 6.20
N LEU A 472 6.90 -14.68 5.30
CA LEU A 472 5.51 -14.43 4.90
C LEU A 472 4.95 -15.51 3.95
N ASP A 473 5.82 -16.28 3.31
CA ASP A 473 5.45 -17.34 2.37
C ASP A 473 5.83 -18.73 2.92
N ALA A 474 6.03 -18.85 4.23
CA ALA A 474 6.05 -20.14 4.88
C ALA A 474 4.61 -20.67 4.99
N GLU A 475 4.36 -21.86 4.43
CA GLU A 475 3.13 -22.60 4.70
C GLU A 475 2.99 -22.78 6.22
N PRO A 476 1.79 -22.57 6.80
CA PRO A 476 1.58 -22.77 8.23
C PRO A 476 1.87 -24.23 8.56
N ASP A 477 2.89 -24.46 9.40
CA ASP A 477 3.27 -25.80 9.85
C ASP A 477 2.12 -26.39 10.66
N ASP A 478 1.41 -27.34 10.06
CA ASP A 478 0.32 -28.10 10.65
C ASP A 478 0.87 -29.20 11.55
N GLY A 479 1.52 -28.79 12.64
CA GLY A 479 1.68 -29.66 13.81
C GLY A 479 2.94 -29.47 14.63
N GLU A 480 2.90 -28.55 15.58
CA GLU A 480 3.26 -28.92 16.96
C GLU A 480 2.60 -27.95 17.96
N THR A 481 1.71 -28.50 18.78
CA THR A 481 1.27 -27.90 20.03
C THR A 481 2.48 -27.82 20.96
N GLY A 482 3.20 -26.71 20.92
CA GLY A 482 4.18 -26.31 21.92
C GLY A 482 3.46 -25.73 23.13
N ASP A 483 3.44 -26.53 24.17
CA ASP A 483 3.06 -26.26 25.56
C ASP A 483 3.17 -24.78 25.99
N GLY A 484 2.06 -24.23 26.47
CA GLY A 484 2.05 -22.97 27.19
C GLY A 484 2.68 -23.17 28.56
N SER A 485 4.01 -23.03 28.63
CA SER A 485 4.70 -22.81 29.89
C SER A 485 4.71 -21.31 30.18
N ASP A 486 3.71 -20.89 30.94
CA ASP A 486 3.79 -19.73 31.83
C ASP A 486 4.98 -19.95 32.77
N ASP A 487 6.09 -19.25 32.54
CA ASP A 487 7.10 -18.86 33.54
C ASP A 487 8.30 -18.20 32.83
N ASP A 488 8.18 -16.91 32.52
CA ASP A 488 9.31 -15.98 32.65
C ASP A 488 8.79 -14.56 32.90
N GLU A 489 8.74 -14.18 34.17
CA GLU A 489 8.80 -12.78 34.58
C GLU A 489 10.19 -12.26 34.20
N SER A 490 10.37 -11.85 32.95
CA SER A 490 11.52 -11.08 32.49
C SER A 490 11.06 -9.75 31.88
N THR A 491 11.23 -8.72 32.70
CA THR A 491 11.33 -7.28 32.42
C THR A 491 10.87 -6.78 31.04
N ASP A 492 9.75 -6.06 31.06
CA ASP A 492 9.32 -5.05 30.08
C ASP A 492 10.39 -3.94 29.93
N ASP A 493 11.46 -4.23 29.19
CA ASP A 493 12.49 -3.29 28.71
C ASP A 493 13.14 -3.88 27.43
N GLY A 494 12.45 -3.81 26.28
CA GLY A 494 13.10 -4.09 24.99
C GLY A 494 12.29 -4.86 23.94
N ALA A 495 11.02 -4.53 23.71
CA ALA A 495 10.31 -5.06 22.54
C ALA A 495 11.07 -4.71 21.24
N ALA A 496 11.34 -5.72 20.40
CA ALA A 496 12.01 -5.56 19.12
C ALA A 496 11.35 -4.43 18.31
N THR A 497 12.13 -3.40 18.00
CA THR A 497 11.60 -2.16 17.41
C THR A 497 11.48 -2.26 15.88
N ALA A 498 12.02 -3.32 15.28
CA ALA A 498 11.83 -3.68 13.88
C ALA A 498 11.71 -5.20 13.65
N THR A 499 11.19 -5.59 12.50
CA THR A 499 10.99 -6.99 12.07
C THR A 499 11.46 -7.15 10.64
N PHE A 500 12.26 -8.19 10.38
CA PHE A 500 12.58 -8.66 9.03
C PHE A 500 11.41 -9.46 8.46
N GLU A 501 10.87 -9.02 7.34
CA GLU A 501 9.87 -9.73 6.54
C GLU A 501 10.55 -10.32 5.30
N LEU A 502 10.58 -11.65 5.21
CA LEU A 502 11.05 -12.40 4.05
C LEU A 502 9.84 -12.81 3.19
N TYR A 503 9.88 -12.50 1.90
CA TYR A 503 8.78 -12.78 0.97
C TYR A 503 9.28 -13.08 -0.46
N GLU A 504 8.48 -13.78 -1.24
CA GLU A 504 8.65 -14.03 -2.68
C GLU A 504 7.92 -12.93 -3.47
N ASP A 505 8.60 -12.36 -4.46
CA ASP A 505 8.01 -11.33 -5.30
C ASP A 505 7.26 -11.93 -6.51
N ASN A 506 6.58 -11.08 -7.28
CA ASN A 506 5.84 -11.52 -8.47
C ASN A 506 6.72 -12.14 -9.57
N ALA A 507 8.05 -12.02 -9.48
CA ALA A 507 9.00 -12.62 -10.40
C ALA A 507 9.55 -13.98 -9.89
N GLY A 508 9.10 -14.45 -8.72
CA GLY A 508 9.59 -15.66 -8.08
C GLY A 508 10.97 -15.51 -7.43
N GLU A 509 11.40 -14.26 -7.20
CA GLU A 509 12.64 -13.96 -6.49
C GLU A 509 12.34 -13.69 -5.01
N PHE A 510 13.18 -14.20 -4.13
CA PHE A 510 13.06 -13.96 -2.69
C PHE A 510 13.63 -12.58 -2.34
N ARG A 511 12.88 -11.80 -1.56
CA ARG A 511 13.26 -10.47 -1.09
C ARG A 511 13.03 -10.38 0.40
N TRP A 512 13.77 -9.48 1.03
CA TRP A 512 13.56 -9.17 2.43
C TRP A 512 13.39 -7.66 2.60
N ARG A 513 12.62 -7.27 3.62
CA ARG A 513 12.51 -5.88 4.07
C ARG A 513 12.54 -5.80 5.58
N LEU A 514 13.22 -4.81 6.13
CA LEU A 514 13.21 -4.51 7.55
C LEU A 514 12.15 -3.44 7.81
N ARG A 515 11.10 -3.81 8.53
CA ARG A 515 9.99 -2.91 8.88
C ARG A 515 10.10 -2.51 10.34
N HIS A 516 10.16 -1.21 10.59
CA HIS A 516 10.08 -0.67 11.94
C HIS A 516 8.64 -0.77 12.49
N ARG A 517 8.46 -0.84 13.81
CA ARG A 517 7.14 -0.97 14.46
C ARG A 517 6.12 0.12 14.13
N ASN A 518 6.57 1.26 13.59
CA ASN A 518 5.70 2.35 13.08
C ASN A 518 5.19 2.09 11.66
N GLY A 519 5.47 0.93 11.07
CA GLY A 519 5.03 0.54 9.73
C GLY A 519 6.02 0.89 8.61
N ASN A 520 7.04 1.72 8.89
CA ASN A 520 8.00 2.17 7.88
C ASN A 520 9.02 1.09 7.53
N VAL A 521 9.23 0.88 6.22
CA VAL A 521 10.35 0.07 5.73
C VAL A 521 11.62 0.91 5.84
N ILE A 522 12.54 0.47 6.69
CA ILE A 522 13.80 1.17 6.94
C ILE A 522 14.97 0.57 6.15
N ALA A 523 14.87 -0.67 5.68
CA ALA A 523 15.82 -1.30 4.76
C ALA A 523 15.14 -2.34 3.87
N ASP A 524 15.70 -2.62 2.70
CA ASP A 524 15.33 -3.78 1.89
C ASP A 524 16.54 -4.44 1.22
N SER A 525 16.28 -5.61 0.63
CA SER A 525 17.27 -6.42 -0.10
C SER A 525 17.96 -5.73 -1.28
N GLY A 526 17.44 -4.60 -1.80
CA GLY A 526 17.94 -3.91 -3.00
C GLY A 526 17.77 -4.66 -4.33
N GLY A 527 17.55 -5.98 -4.29
CA GLY A 527 17.33 -6.86 -5.44
C GLY A 527 16.80 -8.23 -4.99
N GLY A 528 16.35 -9.05 -5.95
CA GLY A 528 15.84 -10.39 -5.70
C GLY A 528 16.95 -11.45 -5.53
N TYR A 529 16.74 -12.37 -4.60
CA TYR A 529 17.57 -13.56 -4.40
C TYR A 529 16.95 -14.76 -5.10
N ALA A 530 17.77 -15.59 -5.72
CA ALA A 530 17.31 -16.79 -6.42
C ALA A 530 16.79 -17.90 -5.48
N SER A 531 16.99 -17.79 -4.17
CA SER A 531 16.51 -18.76 -3.19
C SER A 531 16.22 -18.12 -1.83
N ARG A 532 15.27 -18.72 -1.12
CA ARG A 532 14.92 -18.36 0.26
C ARG A 532 16.12 -18.41 1.20
N GLY A 533 16.99 -19.41 1.03
CA GLY A 533 18.25 -19.54 1.77
C GLY A 533 19.18 -18.35 1.52
N GLY A 534 19.36 -17.94 0.26
CA GLY A 534 20.20 -16.78 -0.07
C GLY A 534 19.69 -15.46 0.51
N ALA A 535 18.37 -15.28 0.58
CA ALA A 535 17.78 -14.13 1.25
C ALA A 535 17.98 -14.17 2.77
N ARG A 536 17.91 -15.36 3.40
CA ARG A 536 18.20 -15.53 4.84
C ARG A 536 19.68 -15.26 5.15
N ASP A 537 20.60 -15.77 4.34
CA ASP A 537 22.04 -15.50 4.49
C ASP A 537 22.34 -13.99 4.39
N ALA A 538 21.63 -13.28 3.51
CA ALA A 538 21.73 -11.84 3.41
C ALA A 538 21.21 -11.12 4.67
N ILE A 539 20.08 -11.56 5.24
CA ILE A 539 19.55 -11.02 6.51
C ILE A 539 20.55 -11.24 7.64
N GLU A 540 21.16 -12.42 7.74
CA GLU A 540 22.22 -12.71 8.71
C GLU A 540 23.44 -11.80 8.51
N GLY A 541 23.84 -11.57 7.26
CA GLY A 541 24.90 -10.61 6.93
C GLY A 541 24.55 -9.18 7.35
N VAL A 542 23.32 -8.74 7.11
CA VAL A 542 22.86 -7.41 7.55
C VAL A 542 22.85 -7.32 9.08
N ARG A 543 22.34 -8.33 9.79
CA ARG A 543 22.38 -8.39 11.27
C ARG A 543 23.80 -8.36 11.83
N GLY A 544 24.72 -9.09 11.22
CA GLY A 544 26.09 -9.20 11.69
C GLY A 544 26.93 -7.95 11.41
N TYR A 545 26.74 -7.31 10.26
CA TYR A 545 27.66 -6.25 9.82
C TYR A 545 27.10 -4.84 9.97
N ALA A 546 25.79 -4.63 9.87
CA ALA A 546 25.21 -3.29 9.94
C ALA A 546 25.50 -2.54 11.26
N PRO A 547 25.45 -3.15 12.46
CA PRO A 547 25.70 -2.44 13.72
C PRO A 547 27.08 -1.77 13.81
N GLU A 548 28.10 -2.39 13.18
CA GLU A 548 29.49 -1.94 13.24
C GLU A 548 29.99 -1.29 11.94
N ALA A 549 29.19 -1.31 10.88
CA ALA A 549 29.58 -0.81 9.56
C ALA A 549 29.76 0.71 9.55
N ASP A 550 30.92 1.20 9.11
CA ASP A 550 31.19 2.63 8.93
C ASP A 550 30.30 3.28 7.85
N ALA A 551 29.97 4.57 8.00
CA ALA A 551 29.21 5.32 7.00
C ALA A 551 30.17 6.07 6.07
N LEU A 552 30.18 5.65 4.80
CA LEU A 552 30.96 6.23 3.72
C LEU A 552 30.19 7.36 3.06
N GLU A 553 30.83 8.51 2.96
CA GLU A 553 30.23 9.72 2.45
C GLU A 553 30.75 10.01 1.05
N VAL A 554 29.88 9.80 0.05
CA VAL A 554 30.27 9.94 -1.36
C VAL A 554 30.34 11.41 -1.73
N GLY A 555 31.50 12.01 -1.48
CA GLY A 555 31.91 13.32 -1.97
C GLY A 555 32.50 13.24 -3.36
N ASN A 556 33.74 12.73 -3.52
CA ASN A 556 34.41 12.77 -4.82
C ASN A 556 35.48 11.66 -5.02
N ALA A 557 36.21 11.23 -3.97
CA ALA A 557 37.09 10.07 -3.97
C ALA A 557 37.33 9.61 -2.53
N ALA A 558 37.71 8.35 -2.30
CA ALA A 558 37.97 7.81 -0.95
C ALA A 558 39.33 7.10 -0.87
N PHE A 559 40.00 7.20 0.27
CA PHE A 559 41.26 6.49 0.53
C PHE A 559 40.98 5.08 1.05
N GLU A 560 41.19 4.08 0.21
CA GLU A 560 41.19 2.66 0.59
C GLU A 560 42.55 2.27 1.15
N ILE A 561 42.61 1.78 2.38
CA ILE A 561 43.81 1.18 2.99
C ILE A 561 43.58 -0.32 3.06
N TYR A 562 44.45 -1.10 2.42
CA TYR A 562 44.30 -2.54 2.28
C TYR A 562 45.64 -3.26 2.44
N GLU A 563 45.59 -4.54 2.82
CA GLU A 563 46.75 -5.43 2.84
C GLU A 563 46.88 -6.11 1.47
N ASP A 564 48.09 -6.12 0.90
CA ASP A 564 48.34 -6.76 -0.38
C ASP A 564 48.65 -8.27 -0.23
N ALA A 565 48.81 -8.97 -1.35
CA ALA A 565 49.11 -10.41 -1.35
C ALA A 565 50.49 -10.76 -0.73
N ALA A 566 51.36 -9.78 -0.49
CA ALA A 566 52.66 -9.94 0.17
C ALA A 566 52.62 -9.63 1.68
N GLY A 567 51.45 -9.27 2.22
CA GLY A 567 51.28 -8.88 3.64
C GLY A 567 51.74 -7.45 3.95
N GLU A 568 51.93 -6.63 2.92
CA GLU A 568 52.28 -5.22 3.06
C GLU A 568 51.03 -4.35 2.96
N TRP A 569 50.96 -3.32 3.80
CA TRP A 569 49.86 -2.35 3.78
C TRP A 569 50.04 -1.35 2.65
N ARG A 570 49.00 -1.12 1.86
CA ARG A 570 48.97 -0.13 0.78
C ARG A 570 47.75 0.76 0.89
N TRP A 571 47.80 1.91 0.24
CA TRP A 571 46.64 2.77 0.11
C TRP A 571 46.39 3.10 -1.36
N ARG A 572 45.12 3.30 -1.73
CA ARG A 572 44.72 3.83 -3.04
C ARG A 572 43.57 4.81 -2.90
N LEU A 573 43.62 5.88 -3.69
CA LEU A 573 42.55 6.85 -3.84
C LEU A 573 41.63 6.38 -4.97
N ARG A 574 40.43 5.93 -4.61
CA ARG A 574 39.43 5.45 -5.58
C ARG A 574 38.38 6.52 -5.84
N HIS A 575 38.17 6.82 -7.12
CA HIS A 575 37.08 7.68 -7.56
C HIS A 575 35.81 6.83 -7.80
N ARG A 576 34.64 7.46 -7.68
CA ARG A 576 33.30 6.84 -7.77
C ARG A 576 33.01 5.99 -9.02
N ASN A 577 33.83 6.10 -10.07
CA ASN A 577 33.70 5.29 -11.29
C ASN A 577 34.51 3.99 -11.24
N GLY A 578 35.09 3.66 -10.09
CA GLY A 578 35.93 2.47 -9.88
C GLY A 578 37.41 2.68 -10.21
N ASN A 579 37.77 3.82 -10.81
CA ASN A 579 39.14 4.10 -11.21
C ASN A 579 40.00 4.45 -9.99
N VAL A 580 41.21 3.88 -9.96
CA VAL A 580 42.27 4.32 -9.06
C VAL A 580 42.84 5.61 -9.63
N VAL A 581 42.84 6.67 -8.82
CA VAL A 581 43.33 8.00 -9.21
C VAL A 581 44.73 8.25 -8.67
N ALA A 582 45.07 7.60 -7.56
CA ALA A 582 46.41 7.61 -6.96
C ALA A 582 46.59 6.34 -6.12
N ASP A 583 47.82 5.89 -5.92
CA ASP A 583 48.15 4.85 -4.95
C ASP A 583 49.48 5.12 -4.22
N SER A 584 49.80 4.24 -3.28
CA SER A 584 50.98 4.38 -2.42
C SER A 584 52.32 4.20 -3.15
N GLY A 585 52.36 3.58 -4.34
CA GLY A 585 53.57 3.26 -5.10
C GLY A 585 54.53 2.26 -4.43
N GLN A 586 54.38 2.02 -3.12
CA GLN A 586 55.18 1.13 -2.29
C GLN A 586 54.31 0.47 -1.21
N GLY A 587 54.78 -0.66 -0.66
CA GLY A 587 54.19 -1.31 0.52
C GLY A 587 54.70 -0.72 1.83
N TYR A 588 53.83 -0.70 2.84
CA TYR A 588 54.16 -0.27 4.20
C TYR A 588 54.13 -1.47 5.15
N ALA A 589 55.10 -1.53 6.08
CA ALA A 589 55.18 -2.59 7.08
C ALA A 589 54.03 -2.60 8.10
N SER A 590 53.20 -1.55 8.16
CA SER A 590 52.07 -1.46 9.07
C SER A 590 50.95 -0.58 8.51
N ARG A 591 49.72 -0.85 8.94
CA ARG A 591 48.55 -0.02 8.64
C ARG A 591 48.74 1.43 9.10
N ALA A 592 49.36 1.63 10.27
CA ALA A 592 49.64 2.96 10.81
C ALA A 592 50.53 3.78 9.88
N ASN A 593 51.57 3.16 9.31
CA ASN A 593 52.45 3.81 8.34
C ASN A 593 51.70 4.17 7.04
N ALA A 594 50.76 3.33 6.60
CA ALA A 594 49.90 3.62 5.45
C ALA A 594 48.94 4.81 5.74
N VAL A 595 48.38 4.90 6.95
CA VAL A 595 47.55 6.04 7.40
C VAL A 595 48.36 7.33 7.48
N GLU A 596 49.58 7.28 8.02
CA GLU A 596 50.49 8.43 8.07
C GLU A 596 50.85 8.91 6.66
N ALA A 597 51.05 7.99 5.72
CA ALA A 597 51.28 8.33 4.31
C ALA A 597 50.07 9.04 3.68
N VAL A 598 48.85 8.53 3.90
CA VAL A 598 47.60 9.21 3.46
C VAL A 598 47.47 10.60 4.07
N THR A 599 47.80 10.75 5.36
CA THR A 599 47.81 12.05 6.06
C THR A 599 48.85 13.00 5.45
N GLY A 600 50.01 12.48 5.04
CA GLY A 600 51.03 13.21 4.30
C GLY A 600 50.53 13.68 2.93
N VAL A 601 49.81 12.83 2.20
CA VAL A 601 49.23 13.15 0.90
C VAL A 601 48.14 14.22 1.04
N LYS A 602 47.20 14.07 1.97
CA LYS A 602 46.14 15.06 2.24
C LYS A 602 46.68 16.45 2.58
N ARG A 603 47.79 16.50 3.31
CA ARG A 603 48.44 17.74 3.76
C ARG A 603 49.19 18.45 2.66
N ASN A 604 49.91 17.70 1.81
CA ASN A 604 50.87 18.28 0.87
C ASN A 604 50.33 18.38 -0.57
N ALA A 605 49.44 17.48 -1.00
CA ALA A 605 48.96 17.47 -2.38
C ALA A 605 48.21 18.75 -2.81
N PRO A 606 47.36 19.41 -1.98
CA PRO A 606 46.65 20.62 -2.40
C PRO A 606 47.57 21.78 -2.81
N GLY A 607 48.67 21.98 -2.07
CA GLY A 607 49.61 23.10 -2.26
C GLY A 607 50.94 22.75 -2.92
N ALA A 608 51.17 21.51 -3.37
CA ALA A 608 52.41 21.10 -4.04
C ALA A 608 52.63 21.88 -5.35
N ASP A 609 53.85 22.08 -5.81
CA ASP A 609 54.08 22.51 -7.20
C ASP A 609 54.18 21.30 -8.13
N ALA A 610 54.06 21.50 -9.45
CA ALA A 610 54.24 20.45 -10.44
C ALA A 610 55.43 20.77 -11.34
N GLU A 611 56.44 19.90 -11.34
CA GLU A 611 57.62 20.00 -12.19
C GLU A 611 57.73 18.82 -13.14
N THR A 612 58.35 19.05 -14.31
CA THR A 612 58.65 17.98 -15.25
C THR A 612 60.10 17.55 -15.05
N VAL A 613 60.31 16.26 -14.82
CA VAL A 613 61.64 15.67 -14.71
C VAL A 613 61.93 14.97 -16.04
N GLU A 614 63.00 15.41 -16.73
CA GLU A 614 63.47 14.83 -18.00
C GLU A 614 64.20 13.49 -17.82
#